data_AF-A0A2N2FFG6-F1
#
_entry.id   AF-A0A2N2FFG6-F1
#
_cell.length_a   1.000
_cell.length_b   1.000
_cell.length_c   1.000
_cell.angle_alpha   90.00
_cell.angle_beta   90.00
_cell.angle_gamma   90.00
#
_symmetry.space_group_name_H-M   'P 1'
#
loop_
_entity.id
_entity.type
_entity.pdbx_description
1 polymer ?
#
loop_
_entity_poly.entity_id
_entity_poly.type
_entity_poly.pdbx_seq_one_letter_code
_entity_poly.pdbx_strand_id
1 'polypeptide(L)'
;MSKAWIRAKLPEFVRDMFRTFCMACKSLEEQFTSFDREGAVTFTTLRDLVGQEMDKGLLWRMKDTAHHVFRNDPETSLTGQFLDWGLGYIFHETIKLKEDAYQTLTYAPWFLALRGRDLPEDERVVVEELFHVLKQTEESMRREIDRIRFIMSQCRRLLPIYLARHRENALLARYLFSQNALVREVFGSDYELLVNSVYGEHPERMYILAAQSLRLGGWVAEASQAVQSAFAINATDRLVLQEKKILDNWSARMAP
;
A
#
# COMPACT_ATOMS: atom_id res chain seq x y z
N MET A 1 -15.67 -17.39 -7.19
CA MET A 1 -16.39 -16.98 -5.95
C MET A 1 -17.71 -16.32 -6.34
N SER A 2 -18.79 -16.54 -5.59
CA SER A 2 -20.08 -15.91 -5.91
C SER A 2 -20.04 -14.41 -5.57
N LYS A 3 -20.71 -13.57 -6.38
CA LYS A 3 -20.80 -12.11 -6.12
C LYS A 3 -21.43 -11.81 -4.76
N ALA A 4 -22.37 -12.63 -4.31
CA ALA A 4 -23.01 -12.50 -3.01
C ALA A 4 -22.01 -12.67 -1.85
N TRP A 5 -21.12 -13.66 -1.93
CA TRP A 5 -20.10 -13.87 -0.91
C TRP A 5 -19.08 -12.72 -0.88
N ILE A 6 -18.66 -12.22 -2.04
CA ILE A 6 -17.73 -11.09 -2.12
C ILE A 6 -18.34 -9.84 -1.48
N ARG A 7 -19.63 -9.56 -1.73
CA ARG A 7 -20.34 -8.43 -1.11
C ARG A 7 -20.45 -8.58 0.41
N ALA A 8 -20.75 -9.78 0.90
CA ALA A 8 -20.79 -10.04 2.34
C ALA A 8 -19.42 -9.87 3.02
N LYS A 9 -18.33 -10.04 2.27
CA LYS A 9 -16.93 -9.91 2.72
C LYS A 9 -16.26 -8.60 2.30
N LEU A 10 -17.04 -7.64 1.81
CA LEU A 10 -16.51 -6.36 1.35
C LEU A 10 -15.73 -5.60 2.45
N PRO A 11 -16.16 -5.57 3.73
CA PRO A 11 -15.39 -4.91 4.79
C PRO A 11 -13.97 -5.49 4.96
N GLU A 12 -13.82 -6.81 4.90
CA GLU A 12 -12.53 -7.49 4.95
C GLU A 12 -11.67 -7.12 3.74
N PHE A 13 -12.25 -7.16 2.53
CA PHE A 13 -11.54 -6.83 1.30
C PHE A 13 -11.10 -5.36 1.24
N VAL A 14 -11.93 -4.42 1.71
CA VAL A 14 -11.56 -3.00 1.79
C VAL A 14 -10.37 -2.80 2.72
N ARG A 15 -10.39 -3.43 3.90
CA ARG A 15 -9.26 -3.41 4.83
C ARG A 15 -8.01 -4.02 4.21
N ASP A 16 -8.13 -5.19 3.57
CA ASP A 16 -7.00 -5.89 2.97
C ASP A 16 -6.40 -5.14 1.78
N MET A 17 -7.23 -4.50 0.94
CA MET A 17 -6.80 -3.64 -0.15
C MET A 17 -6.03 -2.44 0.39
N PHE A 18 -6.58 -1.73 1.39
CA PHE A 18 -5.91 -0.56 1.95
C PHE A 18 -4.59 -0.93 2.66
N ARG A 19 -4.55 -2.06 3.37
CA ARG A 19 -3.33 -2.61 3.97
C ARG A 19 -2.27 -2.90 2.92
N THR A 20 -2.64 -3.66 1.88
CA THR A 20 -1.69 -4.05 0.83
C THR A 20 -1.19 -2.85 0.04
N PHE A 21 -2.03 -1.84 -0.18
CA PHE A 21 -1.61 -0.54 -0.73
C PHE A 21 -0.54 0.14 0.12
N CYS A 22 -0.74 0.26 1.45
CA CYS A 22 0.24 0.89 2.33
C CYS A 22 1.58 0.14 2.32
N MET A 23 1.53 -1.20 2.43
CA MET A 23 2.73 -2.02 2.39
C MET A 23 3.46 -1.89 1.04
N ALA A 24 2.72 -1.90 -0.07
CA ALA A 24 3.28 -1.75 -1.41
C ALA A 24 3.93 -0.38 -1.60
N CYS A 25 3.28 0.69 -1.13
CA CYS A 25 3.84 2.04 -1.20
C CYS A 25 5.18 2.13 -0.48
N LYS A 26 5.26 1.58 0.74
CA LYS A 26 6.50 1.55 1.51
C LYS A 26 7.61 0.80 0.78
N SER A 27 7.35 -0.45 0.38
CA SER A 27 8.37 -1.28 -0.27
C SER A 27 8.83 -0.72 -1.61
N LEU A 28 7.93 -0.10 -2.39
CA LEU A 28 8.30 0.55 -3.65
C LEU A 28 9.13 1.82 -3.41
N GLU A 29 8.73 2.67 -2.46
CA GLU A 29 9.46 3.91 -2.19
C GLU A 29 10.86 3.65 -1.63
N GLU A 30 11.05 2.58 -0.85
CA GLU A 30 12.38 2.11 -0.44
C GLU A 30 13.27 1.78 -1.65
N GLN A 31 12.72 1.11 -2.68
CA GLN A 31 13.47 0.82 -3.92
C GLN A 31 13.72 2.08 -4.74
N PHE A 32 12.75 2.98 -4.81
CA PHE A 32 12.88 4.20 -5.61
C PHE A 32 13.86 5.19 -4.99
N THR A 33 13.90 5.27 -3.66
CA THR A 33 14.92 6.04 -2.93
C THR A 33 16.31 5.48 -3.18
N SER A 34 16.46 4.15 -3.21
CA SER A 34 17.71 3.49 -3.59
C SER A 34 18.11 3.87 -5.01
N PHE A 35 17.16 3.84 -5.95
CA PHE A 35 17.40 4.21 -7.34
C PHE A 35 17.81 5.67 -7.51
N ASP A 36 17.17 6.59 -6.79
CA ASP A 36 17.51 8.02 -6.85
C ASP A 36 18.94 8.31 -6.35
N ARG A 37 19.42 7.51 -5.39
CA ARG A 37 20.76 7.67 -4.81
C ARG A 37 21.84 6.94 -5.59
N GLU A 38 21.54 5.73 -6.06
CA GLU A 38 22.54 4.76 -6.52
C GLU A 38 22.33 4.33 -7.98
N GLY A 39 21.24 4.75 -8.63
CA GLY A 39 20.87 4.35 -10.00
C GLY A 39 20.40 2.90 -10.10
N ALA A 40 20.12 2.24 -8.98
CA ALA A 40 19.78 0.82 -8.94
C ALA A 40 18.58 0.51 -8.04
N VAL A 41 17.78 -0.46 -8.48
CA VAL A 41 16.75 -1.14 -7.69
C VAL A 41 17.16 -2.59 -7.49
N THR A 42 16.66 -3.23 -6.42
CA THR A 42 16.96 -4.62 -6.15
C THR A 42 16.01 -5.54 -6.94
N PHE A 43 16.55 -6.29 -7.92
CA PHE A 43 15.78 -7.21 -8.74
C PHE A 43 14.97 -8.22 -7.92
N THR A 44 15.57 -8.86 -6.90
CA THR A 44 14.89 -9.85 -6.07
C THR A 44 13.71 -9.26 -5.31
N THR A 45 13.86 -8.01 -4.80
CA THR A 45 12.76 -7.30 -4.15
C THR A 45 11.60 -7.05 -5.12
N LEU A 46 11.88 -6.56 -6.33
CA LEU A 46 10.83 -6.35 -7.34
C LEU A 46 10.19 -7.67 -7.78
N ARG A 47 10.98 -8.73 -7.93
CA ARG A 47 10.49 -10.08 -8.22
C ARG A 47 9.53 -10.57 -7.15
N ASP A 48 9.85 -10.38 -5.87
CA ASP A 48 9.01 -10.86 -4.76
C ASP A 48 7.76 -9.98 -4.56
N LEU A 49 7.86 -8.67 -4.88
CA LEU A 49 6.70 -7.76 -4.89
C LEU A 49 5.69 -8.12 -5.98
N VAL A 50 6.15 -8.50 -7.17
CA VAL A 50 5.29 -8.95 -8.28
C VAL A 50 4.83 -10.39 -8.06
N GLY A 51 5.76 -11.27 -7.68
CA GLY A 51 5.60 -12.72 -7.59
C GLY A 51 5.38 -13.40 -8.93
N GLN A 52 4.83 -14.60 -8.88
CA GLN A 52 4.48 -15.45 -10.02
C GLN A 52 3.02 -15.88 -9.92
N GLU A 53 2.47 -16.47 -10.97
CA GLU A 53 1.07 -16.91 -10.99
C GLU A 53 0.74 -17.91 -9.87
N MET A 54 1.68 -18.84 -9.60
CA MET A 54 1.55 -19.86 -8.56
C MET A 54 2.00 -19.38 -7.16
N ASP A 55 2.72 -18.26 -7.07
CA ASP A 55 3.15 -17.63 -5.82
C ASP A 55 3.07 -16.10 -5.94
N LYS A 56 1.85 -15.58 -5.76
CA LYS A 56 1.51 -14.18 -6.00
C LYS A 56 2.23 -13.27 -5.03
N GLY A 57 2.90 -12.23 -5.54
CA GLY A 57 3.54 -11.20 -4.74
C GLY A 57 2.53 -10.21 -4.15
N LEU A 58 3.04 -9.27 -3.36
CA LEU A 58 2.24 -8.23 -2.70
C LEU A 58 1.40 -7.41 -3.70
N LEU A 59 2.00 -6.97 -4.81
CA LEU A 59 1.33 -6.15 -5.82
C LEU A 59 0.28 -6.93 -6.61
N TRP A 60 0.53 -8.22 -6.86
CA TRP A 60 -0.46 -9.08 -7.50
C TRP A 60 -1.68 -9.25 -6.60
N ARG A 61 -1.47 -9.57 -5.31
CA ARG A 61 -2.57 -9.68 -4.33
C ARG A 61 -3.31 -8.36 -4.18
N MET A 62 -2.61 -7.22 -4.21
CA MET A 62 -3.23 -5.89 -4.18
C MET A 62 -4.15 -5.68 -5.39
N LYS A 63 -3.68 -5.95 -6.60
CA LYS A 63 -4.47 -5.89 -7.84
C LYS A 63 -5.71 -6.80 -7.78
N ASP A 64 -5.54 -8.06 -7.40
CA ASP A 64 -6.66 -9.01 -7.34
C ASP A 64 -7.69 -8.59 -6.27
N THR A 65 -7.21 -8.10 -5.13
CA THR A 65 -8.08 -7.56 -4.06
C THR A 65 -8.82 -6.31 -4.53
N ALA A 66 -8.16 -5.42 -5.28
CA ALA A 66 -8.77 -4.24 -5.87
C ALA A 66 -9.92 -4.61 -6.81
N HIS A 67 -9.72 -5.60 -7.69
CA HIS A 67 -10.80 -6.11 -8.53
C HIS A 67 -12.00 -6.61 -7.71
N HIS A 68 -11.76 -7.29 -6.59
CA HIS A 68 -12.83 -7.75 -5.71
C HIS A 68 -13.57 -6.58 -5.06
N VAL A 69 -12.85 -5.59 -4.54
CA VAL A 69 -13.43 -4.38 -3.93
C VAL A 69 -14.21 -3.58 -4.97
N PHE A 70 -13.53 -3.06 -6.00
CA PHE A 70 -14.09 -2.01 -6.85
C PHE A 70 -15.03 -2.53 -7.94
N ARG A 71 -14.94 -3.80 -8.38
CA ARG A 71 -15.85 -4.32 -9.41
C ARG A 71 -17.10 -5.00 -8.85
N ASN A 72 -17.12 -5.30 -7.56
CA ASN A 72 -18.26 -5.96 -6.91
C ASN A 72 -18.99 -5.09 -5.89
N ASP A 73 -18.43 -3.92 -5.58
CA ASP A 73 -19.12 -2.85 -4.87
C ASP A 73 -20.35 -2.41 -5.70
N PRO A 74 -21.58 -2.56 -5.19
CA PRO A 74 -22.80 -2.16 -5.91
C PRO A 74 -22.86 -0.65 -6.19
N GLU A 75 -22.10 0.14 -5.42
CA GLU A 75 -22.09 1.60 -5.47
C GLU A 75 -20.75 2.12 -6.01
N THR A 76 -20.04 1.34 -6.83
CA THR A 76 -18.75 1.74 -7.41
C THR A 76 -18.86 3.09 -8.09
N SER A 77 -18.21 4.08 -7.49
CA SER A 77 -18.09 5.42 -8.04
C SER A 77 -16.98 5.45 -9.09
N LEU A 78 -16.91 6.55 -9.84
CA LEU A 78 -15.77 6.83 -10.71
C LEU A 78 -14.44 6.77 -9.94
N THR A 79 -14.43 7.21 -8.67
CA THR A 79 -13.28 7.05 -7.76
C THR A 79 -12.84 5.59 -7.62
N GLY A 80 -13.79 4.67 -7.42
CA GLY A 80 -13.50 3.25 -7.33
C GLY A 80 -12.91 2.68 -8.64
N GLN A 81 -13.40 3.14 -9.79
CA GLN A 81 -12.87 2.72 -11.10
C GLN A 81 -11.44 3.23 -11.33
N PHE A 82 -11.15 4.48 -10.95
CA PHE A 82 -9.80 5.02 -11.03
C PHE A 82 -8.83 4.32 -10.08
N LEU A 83 -9.29 3.94 -8.89
CA LEU A 83 -8.48 3.15 -7.96
C LEU A 83 -8.21 1.74 -8.51
N ASP A 84 -9.22 1.05 -9.06
CA ASP A 84 -9.04 -0.26 -9.70
C ASP A 84 -7.99 -0.22 -10.82
N TRP A 85 -8.14 0.77 -11.70
CA TRP A 85 -7.20 0.99 -12.80
C TRP A 85 -5.81 1.35 -12.29
N GLY A 86 -5.69 2.28 -11.35
CA GLY A 86 -4.41 2.76 -10.83
C GLY A 86 -3.62 1.66 -10.11
N LEU A 87 -4.27 0.84 -9.29
CA LEU A 87 -3.61 -0.28 -8.62
C LEU A 87 -3.17 -1.37 -9.61
N GLY A 88 -3.96 -1.61 -10.65
CA GLY A 88 -3.56 -2.48 -11.77
C GLY A 88 -2.38 -1.91 -12.56
N TYR A 89 -2.37 -0.60 -12.79
CA TYR A 89 -1.30 0.10 -13.52
C TYR A 89 0.04 0.03 -12.77
N ILE A 90 0.03 0.27 -11.45
CA ILE A 90 1.23 0.11 -10.60
C ILE A 90 1.83 -1.30 -10.73
N PHE A 91 0.97 -2.33 -10.70
CA PHE A 91 1.41 -3.71 -10.88
C PHE A 91 2.10 -3.93 -12.23
N HIS A 92 1.50 -3.43 -13.32
CA HIS A 92 2.05 -3.60 -14.66
C HIS A 92 3.34 -2.80 -14.90
N GLU A 93 3.44 -1.55 -14.45
CA GLU A 93 4.69 -0.80 -14.54
C GLU A 93 5.78 -1.45 -13.67
N THR A 94 5.44 -2.05 -12.52
CA THR A 94 6.44 -2.75 -11.69
C THR A 94 6.94 -4.03 -12.37
N ILE A 95 6.11 -4.73 -13.16
CA ILE A 95 6.59 -5.84 -14.00
C ILE A 95 7.66 -5.35 -14.98
N LYS A 96 7.41 -4.23 -15.67
CA LYS A 96 8.38 -3.66 -16.62
C LYS A 96 9.69 -3.29 -15.91
N LEU A 97 9.58 -2.55 -14.81
CA LEU A 97 10.73 -2.15 -13.99
C LEU A 97 11.54 -3.37 -13.51
N LYS A 98 10.88 -4.47 -13.14
CA LYS A 98 11.53 -5.72 -12.74
C LYS A 98 12.32 -6.34 -13.90
N GLU A 99 11.76 -6.36 -15.11
CA GLU A 99 12.47 -6.86 -16.30
C GLU A 99 13.68 -5.98 -16.66
N ASP A 100 13.54 -4.66 -16.59
CA ASP A 100 14.65 -3.73 -16.84
C ASP A 100 15.75 -3.87 -15.77
N ALA A 101 15.38 -4.02 -14.50
CA ALA A 101 16.31 -4.31 -13.42
C ALA A 101 17.08 -5.62 -13.64
N TYR A 102 16.41 -6.66 -14.14
CA TYR A 102 17.05 -7.92 -14.51
C TYR A 102 18.07 -7.76 -15.63
N GLN A 103 17.71 -7.01 -16.67
CA GLN A 103 18.60 -6.74 -17.80
C GLN A 103 19.85 -5.98 -17.35
N THR A 104 19.68 -4.92 -16.56
CA THR A 104 20.81 -4.16 -16.00
C THR A 104 21.72 -5.04 -15.14
N LEU A 105 21.14 -5.85 -14.25
CA LEU A 105 21.91 -6.75 -13.38
C LEU A 105 22.71 -7.79 -14.17
N THR A 106 22.12 -8.34 -15.24
CA THR A 106 22.70 -9.46 -16.00
C THR A 106 23.70 -8.99 -17.04
N TYR A 107 23.38 -7.94 -17.79
CA TYR A 107 24.12 -7.58 -18.99
C TYR A 107 25.10 -6.41 -18.79
N ALA A 108 24.82 -5.44 -17.91
CA ALA A 108 25.70 -4.30 -17.72
C ALA A 108 27.15 -4.68 -17.32
N PRO A 109 27.39 -5.65 -16.42
CA PRO A 109 28.75 -6.08 -16.08
C PRO A 109 29.52 -6.63 -17.28
N TRP A 110 28.84 -7.37 -18.17
CA TRP A 110 29.46 -7.94 -19.36
C TRP A 110 29.88 -6.86 -20.35
N PHE A 111 29.01 -5.87 -20.60
CA PHE A 111 29.33 -4.73 -21.46
C PHE A 111 30.47 -3.86 -20.93
N LEU A 112 30.54 -3.63 -19.62
CA LEU A 112 31.67 -2.92 -18.99
C LEU A 112 32.98 -3.69 -19.15
N ALA A 113 32.94 -5.02 -19.04
CA ALA A 113 34.12 -5.85 -19.25
C ALA A 113 34.61 -5.83 -20.71
N LEU A 114 33.71 -5.71 -21.69
CA LEU A 114 34.07 -5.59 -23.11
C LEU A 114 34.77 -4.27 -23.43
N ARG A 115 34.34 -3.15 -22.83
CA ARG A 115 34.99 -1.84 -23.02
C ARG A 115 36.45 -1.80 -22.54
N GLY A 116 36.85 -2.68 -21.63
CA GLY A 116 38.22 -2.80 -21.16
C GLY A 116 39.12 -3.71 -22.01
N ARG A 117 38.59 -4.29 -23.09
CA ARG A 117 39.35 -5.19 -23.99
C ARG A 117 39.80 -4.44 -25.24
N ASP A 118 40.93 -4.88 -25.79
CA ASP A 118 41.34 -4.50 -27.14
C ASP A 118 40.54 -5.36 -28.13
N LEU A 119 39.56 -4.73 -28.78
CA LEU A 119 38.63 -5.38 -29.70
C LEU A 119 38.93 -4.93 -31.14
N PRO A 120 38.71 -5.82 -32.13
CA PRO A 120 38.64 -5.42 -33.53
C PRO A 120 37.67 -4.24 -33.75
N GLU A 121 37.95 -3.39 -34.74
CA GLU A 121 37.19 -2.16 -35.00
C GLU A 121 35.69 -2.41 -35.21
N ASP A 122 35.35 -3.45 -35.98
CA ASP A 122 33.98 -3.87 -36.28
C ASP A 122 33.24 -4.33 -35.01
N GLU A 123 33.90 -5.10 -34.14
CA GLU A 123 33.33 -5.50 -32.85
C GLU A 123 33.17 -4.29 -31.91
N ARG A 124 34.13 -3.36 -31.92
CA ARG A 124 34.09 -2.16 -31.06
C ARG A 124 32.87 -1.29 -31.39
N VAL A 125 32.60 -1.03 -32.67
CA VAL A 125 31.43 -0.25 -33.11
C VAL A 125 30.13 -0.90 -32.61
N VAL A 126 30.00 -2.22 -32.79
CA VAL A 126 28.81 -2.95 -32.33
C VAL A 126 28.66 -2.89 -30.81
N VAL A 127 29.75 -3.04 -30.05
CA VAL A 127 29.72 -2.95 -28.58
C VAL A 127 29.27 -1.55 -28.12
N GLU A 128 29.72 -0.48 -28.79
CA GLU A 128 29.28 0.89 -28.48
C GLU A 128 27.79 1.10 -28.77
N GLU A 129 27.28 0.60 -29.89
CA GLU A 129 25.86 0.67 -30.22
C GLU A 129 24.99 -0.12 -29.24
N LEU A 130 25.41 -1.34 -28.87
CA LEU A 130 24.69 -2.15 -27.89
C LEU A 130 24.76 -1.55 -26.47
N PHE A 131 25.85 -0.84 -26.13
CA PHE A 131 25.93 -0.10 -24.87
C PHE A 131 24.88 1.01 -24.79
N HIS A 132 24.49 1.61 -25.92
CA HIS A 132 23.41 2.58 -25.96
C HIS A 132 22.07 1.97 -25.50
N VAL A 133 21.84 0.68 -25.77
CA VAL A 133 20.62 -0.03 -25.31
C VAL A 133 20.56 -0.08 -23.79
N LEU A 134 21.68 -0.31 -23.10
CA LEU A 134 21.71 -0.29 -21.63
C LEU A 134 21.34 1.08 -21.06
N LYS A 135 21.80 2.16 -21.70
CA LYS A 135 21.43 3.52 -21.30
C LYS A 135 19.93 3.74 -21.46
N GLN A 136 19.34 3.23 -22.54
CA GLN A 136 17.89 3.28 -22.76
C GLN A 136 17.12 2.47 -21.69
N THR A 137 17.67 1.36 -21.21
CA THR A 137 17.11 0.60 -20.08
C THR A 137 17.06 1.46 -18.81
N GLU A 138 18.13 2.17 -18.46
CA GLU A 138 18.14 3.06 -17.29
C GLU A 138 17.13 4.22 -17.43
N GLU A 139 17.06 4.83 -18.62
CA GLU A 139 16.06 5.85 -18.94
C GLU A 139 14.64 5.30 -18.85
N SER A 140 14.42 4.05 -19.24
CA SER A 140 13.15 3.37 -19.02
C SER A 140 12.85 3.29 -17.54
N MET A 141 13.72 2.66 -16.75
CA MET A 141 13.52 2.45 -15.32
C MET A 141 13.10 3.73 -14.59
N ARG A 142 13.76 4.85 -14.91
CA ARG A 142 13.39 6.17 -14.38
C ARG A 142 11.95 6.56 -14.71
N ARG A 143 11.52 6.41 -15.97
CA ARG A 143 10.13 6.67 -16.38
C ARG A 143 9.12 5.74 -15.70
N GLU A 144 9.42 4.45 -15.56
CA GLU A 144 8.54 3.53 -14.82
C GLU A 144 8.39 3.96 -13.35
N ILE A 145 9.50 4.31 -12.68
CA ILE A 145 9.50 4.81 -11.29
C ILE A 145 8.65 6.08 -11.16
N ASP A 146 8.86 7.06 -12.04
CA ASP A 146 8.12 8.33 -12.02
C ASP A 146 6.62 8.11 -12.21
N ARG A 147 6.25 7.21 -13.14
CA ARG A 147 4.84 6.83 -13.36
C ARG A 147 4.24 6.15 -12.15
N ILE A 148 4.95 5.20 -11.52
CA ILE A 148 4.46 4.50 -10.33
C ILE A 148 4.25 5.50 -9.20
N ARG A 149 5.21 6.39 -8.93
CA ARG A 149 5.10 7.47 -7.92
C ARG A 149 3.91 8.38 -8.20
N PHE A 150 3.73 8.79 -9.46
CA PHE A 150 2.58 9.62 -9.85
C PHE A 150 1.26 8.93 -9.55
N ILE A 151 1.09 7.66 -9.95
CA ILE A 151 -0.15 6.90 -9.72
C ILE A 151 -0.37 6.64 -8.23
N MET A 152 0.67 6.29 -7.47
CA MET A 152 0.60 6.16 -6.01
C MET A 152 0.10 7.46 -5.37
N SER A 153 0.60 8.62 -5.82
CA SER A 153 0.12 9.92 -5.35
C SER A 153 -1.36 10.16 -5.67
N GLN A 154 -1.84 9.76 -6.86
CA GLN A 154 -3.27 9.89 -7.18
C GLN A 154 -4.12 8.93 -6.33
N CYS A 155 -3.66 7.69 -6.12
CA CYS A 155 -4.32 6.74 -5.23
C CYS A 155 -4.43 7.26 -3.79
N ARG A 156 -3.36 7.88 -3.24
CA ARG A 156 -3.40 8.52 -1.91
C ARG A 156 -4.44 9.62 -1.80
N ARG A 157 -4.71 10.37 -2.88
CA ARG A 157 -5.76 11.41 -2.92
C ARG A 157 -7.17 10.82 -3.03
N LEU A 158 -7.32 9.73 -3.77
CA LEU A 158 -8.63 9.11 -4.05
C LEU A 158 -9.09 8.15 -2.95
N LEU A 159 -8.16 7.49 -2.25
CA LEU A 159 -8.47 6.54 -1.18
C LEU A 159 -9.28 7.17 -0.05
N PRO A 160 -8.96 8.35 0.51
CA PRO A 160 -9.79 8.98 1.54
C PRO A 160 -11.24 9.17 1.11
N ILE A 161 -11.46 9.61 -0.13
CA ILE A 161 -12.80 9.80 -0.72
C ILE A 161 -13.54 8.47 -0.82
N TYR A 162 -12.86 7.42 -1.29
CA TYR A 162 -13.45 6.09 -1.36
C TYR A 162 -13.76 5.52 0.03
N LEU A 163 -12.83 5.61 0.97
CA LEU A 163 -12.93 5.02 2.30
C LEU A 163 -13.98 5.69 3.19
N ALA A 164 -14.40 6.93 2.90
CA ALA A 164 -15.46 7.63 3.63
C ALA A 164 -16.79 6.84 3.68
N ARG A 165 -17.13 6.09 2.63
CA ARG A 165 -18.32 5.21 2.65
C ARG A 165 -18.17 4.01 3.58
N HIS A 166 -16.94 3.66 3.94
CA HIS A 166 -16.57 2.56 4.81
C HIS A 166 -16.20 3.03 6.22
N ARG A 167 -16.62 4.23 6.64
CA ARG A 167 -16.31 4.79 7.96
C ARG A 167 -16.75 3.91 9.14
N GLU A 168 -17.78 3.09 8.97
CA GLU A 168 -18.26 2.13 9.98
C GLU A 168 -17.54 0.77 9.94
N ASN A 169 -16.55 0.60 9.04
CA ASN A 169 -15.77 -0.63 8.94
C ASN A 169 -14.78 -0.75 10.11
N ALA A 170 -15.16 -1.50 11.13
CA ALA A 170 -14.34 -1.73 12.31
C ALA A 170 -12.97 -2.39 12.02
N LEU A 171 -12.85 -3.18 10.94
CA LEU A 171 -11.57 -3.77 10.54
C LEU A 171 -10.62 -2.74 9.94
N LEU A 172 -11.15 -1.80 9.14
CA LEU A 172 -10.39 -0.67 8.62
C LEU A 172 -9.93 0.24 9.77
N ALA A 173 -10.84 0.57 10.69
CA ALA A 173 -10.54 1.37 11.88
C ALA A 173 -9.44 0.73 12.74
N ARG A 174 -9.57 -0.58 13.01
CA ARG A 174 -8.53 -1.36 13.73
C ARG A 174 -7.19 -1.34 12.99
N TYR A 175 -7.18 -1.43 11.67
CA TYR A 175 -5.94 -1.34 10.89
C TYR A 175 -5.30 0.05 11.01
N LEU A 176 -6.07 1.13 10.83
CA LEU A 176 -5.59 2.51 10.95
C LEU A 176 -5.00 2.81 12.35
N PHE A 177 -5.57 2.21 13.40
CA PHE A 177 -5.04 2.26 14.75
C PHE A 177 -3.78 1.39 14.93
N SER A 178 -3.86 0.11 14.58
CA SER A 178 -2.80 -0.86 14.89
C SER A 178 -1.54 -0.68 14.02
N GLN A 179 -1.70 -0.13 12.82
CA GLN A 179 -0.62 0.11 11.85
C GLN A 179 -0.42 1.60 11.60
N ASN A 180 -0.73 2.44 12.60
CA ASN A 180 -0.73 3.88 12.47
C ASN A 180 0.59 4.44 11.93
N ALA A 181 1.72 3.92 12.42
CA ALA A 181 3.04 4.32 11.97
C ALA A 181 3.24 4.13 10.46
N LEU A 182 2.87 2.95 9.93
CA LEU A 182 2.95 2.68 8.48
C LEU A 182 2.03 3.60 7.69
N VAL A 183 0.81 3.83 8.16
CA VAL A 183 -0.14 4.72 7.46
C VAL A 183 0.37 6.16 7.45
N ARG A 184 0.92 6.65 8.58
CA ARG A 184 1.56 7.97 8.66
C ARG A 184 2.78 8.08 7.75
N GLU A 185 3.59 7.05 7.65
CA GLU A 185 4.74 7.00 6.73
C GLU A 185 4.29 7.12 5.26
N VAL A 186 3.24 6.38 4.87
CA VAL A 186 2.75 6.36 3.49
C VAL A 186 2.03 7.65 3.09
N PHE A 187 1.23 8.22 3.99
CA PHE A 187 0.42 9.41 3.72
C PHE A 187 1.14 10.71 4.07
N GLY A 188 2.17 10.68 4.92
CA GLY A 188 2.94 11.86 5.31
C GLY A 188 2.05 13.01 5.79
N SER A 189 2.18 14.17 5.15
CA SER A 189 1.36 15.37 5.42
C SER A 189 -0.14 15.15 5.17
N ASP A 190 -0.51 14.19 4.32
CA ASP A 190 -1.91 13.91 3.96
C ASP A 190 -2.60 12.97 4.97
N TYR A 191 -1.91 12.54 6.04
CA TYR A 191 -2.48 11.62 7.02
C TYR A 191 -3.72 12.21 7.73
N GLU A 192 -3.65 13.48 8.14
CA GLU A 192 -4.79 14.14 8.80
C GLU A 192 -5.95 14.31 7.82
N LEU A 193 -5.66 14.58 6.53
CA LEU A 193 -6.69 14.63 5.48
C LEU A 193 -7.35 13.26 5.28
N LEU A 194 -6.58 12.16 5.36
CA LEU A 194 -7.12 10.80 5.29
C LEU A 194 -8.13 10.56 6.42
N VAL A 195 -7.75 10.83 7.67
CA VAL A 195 -8.61 10.59 8.83
C VAL A 195 -9.86 11.47 8.77
N ASN A 196 -9.70 12.76 8.48
CA ASN A 196 -10.82 13.70 8.41
C ASN A 196 -11.76 13.42 7.24
N SER A 197 -11.26 12.94 6.10
CA SER A 197 -12.13 12.56 4.98
C SER A 197 -12.97 11.34 5.30
N VAL A 198 -12.42 10.37 6.06
CA VAL A 198 -13.12 9.14 6.40
C VAL A 198 -14.14 9.38 7.52
N TYR A 199 -13.74 10.07 8.59
CA TYR A 199 -14.53 10.19 9.82
C TYR A 199 -15.20 11.56 10.00
N GLY A 200 -14.93 12.53 9.13
CA GLY A 200 -15.51 13.87 9.19
C GLY A 200 -15.11 14.61 10.46
N GLU A 201 -16.07 15.28 11.07
CA GLU A 201 -15.92 16.03 12.33
C GLU A 201 -15.79 15.12 13.57
N HIS A 202 -15.79 13.78 13.39
CA HIS A 202 -15.75 12.81 14.47
C HIS A 202 -14.55 11.84 14.38
N PRO A 203 -13.30 12.33 14.36
CA PRO A 203 -12.10 11.48 14.23
C PRO A 203 -11.93 10.47 15.37
N GLU A 204 -12.54 10.71 16.54
CA GLU A 204 -12.62 9.75 17.65
C GLU A 204 -13.28 8.43 17.25
N ARG A 205 -14.18 8.43 16.25
CA ARG A 205 -14.86 7.21 15.77
C ARG A 205 -13.89 6.14 15.28
N MET A 206 -12.77 6.52 14.67
CA MET A 206 -11.72 5.58 14.26
C MET A 206 -11.26 4.74 15.46
N TYR A 207 -10.99 5.40 16.58
CA TYR A 207 -10.48 4.78 17.78
C TYR A 207 -11.54 3.96 18.51
N ILE A 208 -12.80 4.42 18.53
CA ILE A 208 -13.93 3.68 19.12
C ILE A 208 -14.16 2.36 18.38
N LEU A 209 -14.23 2.42 17.04
CA LEU A 209 -14.42 1.22 16.21
C LEU A 209 -13.22 0.26 16.32
N ALA A 210 -11.99 0.80 16.39
CA ALA A 210 -10.80 0.00 16.65
C ALA A 210 -10.89 -0.70 18.01
N ALA A 211 -11.23 0.02 19.08
CA ALA A 211 -11.37 -0.53 20.42
C ALA A 211 -12.41 -1.66 20.48
N GLN A 212 -13.57 -1.46 19.87
CA GLN A 212 -14.62 -2.48 19.79
C GLN A 212 -14.13 -3.72 19.05
N SER A 213 -13.46 -3.56 17.90
CA SER A 213 -12.90 -4.67 17.14
C SER A 213 -11.82 -5.44 17.91
N LEU A 214 -10.95 -4.73 18.63
CA LEU A 214 -9.89 -5.31 19.45
C LEU A 214 -10.46 -6.06 20.65
N ARG A 215 -11.41 -5.46 21.38
CA ARG A 215 -12.08 -6.08 22.52
C ARG A 215 -12.84 -7.34 22.11
N LEU A 216 -13.57 -7.32 20.99
CA LEU A 216 -14.23 -8.52 20.45
C LEU A 216 -13.22 -9.62 20.07
N GLY A 217 -11.99 -9.24 19.71
CA GLY A 217 -10.88 -10.16 19.47
C GLY A 217 -10.11 -10.60 20.72
N GLY A 218 -10.50 -10.15 21.92
CA GLY A 218 -9.83 -10.46 23.18
C GLY A 218 -8.59 -9.61 23.50
N TRP A 219 -8.29 -8.59 22.68
CA TRP A 219 -7.09 -7.75 22.81
C TRP A 219 -7.40 -6.52 23.66
N VAL A 220 -7.59 -6.74 24.96
CA VAL A 220 -8.17 -5.74 25.88
C VAL A 220 -7.21 -4.61 26.21
N ALA A 221 -5.89 -4.88 26.26
CA ALA A 221 -4.89 -3.84 26.50
C ALA A 221 -4.86 -2.83 25.35
N GLU A 222 -4.84 -3.32 24.11
CA GLU A 222 -4.87 -2.52 22.88
C GLU A 222 -6.22 -1.80 22.72
N ALA A 223 -7.33 -2.45 23.09
CA ALA A 223 -8.63 -1.80 23.12
C ALA A 223 -8.65 -0.62 24.10
N SER A 224 -8.01 -0.75 25.26
CA SER A 224 -7.89 0.32 26.26
C SER A 224 -7.05 1.48 25.75
N GLN A 225 -5.94 1.20 25.05
CA GLN A 225 -5.14 2.24 24.38
C GLN A 225 -5.96 2.98 23.31
N ALA A 226 -6.72 2.24 22.49
CA ALA A 226 -7.58 2.85 21.48
C ALA A 226 -8.64 3.78 22.13
N VAL A 227 -9.32 3.34 23.20
CA VAL A 227 -10.27 4.21 23.92
C VAL A 227 -9.60 5.43 24.54
N GLN A 228 -8.37 5.31 25.07
CA GLN A 228 -7.63 6.46 25.59
C GLN A 228 -7.35 7.49 24.49
N SER A 229 -6.97 7.06 23.29
CA SER A 229 -6.83 7.95 22.13
C SER A 229 -8.15 8.60 21.73
N ALA A 230 -9.26 7.86 21.75
CA ALA A 230 -10.60 8.43 21.51
C ALA A 230 -10.95 9.51 22.55
N PHE A 231 -10.67 9.23 23.82
CA PHE A 231 -10.93 10.13 24.95
C PHE A 231 -10.07 11.40 24.91
N ALA A 232 -8.82 11.31 24.45
CA ALA A 232 -7.96 12.46 24.25
C ALA A 232 -8.48 13.42 23.16
N ILE A 233 -9.25 12.90 22.20
CA ILE A 233 -9.86 13.69 21.12
C ILE A 233 -11.19 14.29 21.56
N ASN A 234 -12.09 13.48 22.11
CA ASN A 234 -13.41 13.92 22.55
C ASN A 234 -13.86 13.20 23.82
N ALA A 235 -13.49 13.74 24.97
CA ALA A 235 -13.80 13.18 26.29
C ALA A 235 -15.30 13.21 26.64
N THR A 236 -16.08 14.06 25.96
CA THR A 236 -17.52 14.24 26.22
C THR A 236 -18.41 13.40 25.33
N ASP A 237 -17.86 12.77 24.29
CA ASP A 237 -18.64 11.95 23.39
C ASP A 237 -19.24 10.73 24.11
N ARG A 238 -20.52 10.48 23.83
CA ARG A 238 -21.29 9.42 24.49
C ARG A 238 -20.72 8.03 24.19
N LEU A 239 -20.28 7.77 22.96
CA LEU A 239 -19.76 6.47 22.55
C LEU A 239 -18.38 6.23 23.17
N VAL A 240 -17.54 7.26 23.25
CA VAL A 240 -16.24 7.20 23.95
C VAL A 240 -16.43 6.81 25.42
N LEU A 241 -17.32 7.52 26.13
CA LEU A 241 -17.60 7.25 27.55
C LEU A 241 -18.19 5.85 27.76
N GLN A 242 -19.06 5.42 26.84
CA GLN A 242 -19.66 4.08 26.89
C GLN A 242 -18.60 2.98 26.73
N GLU A 243 -17.74 3.08 25.72
CA GLU A 243 -16.71 2.06 25.47
C GLU A 243 -15.67 2.04 26.61
N LYS A 244 -15.30 3.20 27.15
CA LYS A 244 -14.45 3.31 28.34
C LYS A 244 -15.04 2.57 29.54
N LYS A 245 -16.30 2.82 29.86
CA LYS A 245 -17.00 2.15 30.96
C LYS A 245 -17.03 0.63 30.78
N ILE A 246 -17.19 0.14 29.56
CA ILE A 246 -17.16 -1.31 29.27
C ILE A 246 -15.79 -1.89 29.62
N LEU A 247 -14.69 -1.25 29.19
CA LEU A 247 -13.32 -1.72 29.44
C LEU A 247 -12.90 -1.59 30.91
N ASP A 248 -13.31 -0.52 31.59
CA ASP A 248 -13.04 -0.33 33.03
C ASP A 248 -13.71 -1.44 33.86
N ASN A 249 -14.98 -1.75 33.56
CA ASN A 249 -15.69 -2.86 34.22
C ASN A 249 -15.05 -4.22 33.93
N TRP A 250 -14.53 -4.41 32.72
CA TRP A 250 -13.84 -5.64 32.34
C TRP A 250 -12.52 -5.80 33.10
N SER A 251 -11.76 -4.72 33.19
CA SER A 251 -10.49 -4.67 33.95
C SER A 251 -10.72 -4.91 35.44
N ALA A 252 -11.78 -4.32 36.02
CA ALA A 252 -12.14 -4.53 37.42
C ALA A 252 -12.54 -5.98 37.74
N ARG A 253 -13.10 -6.73 36.77
CA ARG A 253 -13.43 -8.16 36.92
C ARG A 253 -12.23 -9.09 36.78
N MET A 254 -11.16 -8.62 36.15
CA MET A 254 -9.93 -9.37 35.89
C MET A 254 -8.83 -9.03 36.91
N ALA A 255 -9.05 -8.04 37.78
CA ALA A 255 -8.17 -7.73 38.89
C ALA A 255 -8.30 -8.83 39.98
N PRO A 256 -7.18 -9.40 40.46
CA PRO A 256 -7.18 -10.46 41.47
C PRO A 256 -7.69 -10.02 42.84
#